data_AF-A0A1C3K1E7-F1
#
_entry.id   AF-A0A1C3K1E7-F1
#
_cell.length_a   1.000
_cell.length_b   1.000
_cell.length_c   1.000
_cell.angle_alpha   90.00
_cell.angle_beta   90.00
_cell.angle_gamma   90.00
#
_symmetry.space_group_name_H-M   'P 1'
#
loop_
_entity.id
_entity.type
_entity.pdbx_description
1 polymer ?
#
loop_
_entity_poly.entity_id
_entity_poly.type
_entity_poly.pdbx_seq_one_letter_code
_entity_poly.pdbx_strand_id
1 'polypeptide(L)'
;MSKTTPRGIRNKNPGNLEWGDPWQGLDAAGKGQDSRFAVFTAPAWGIRALARTLITYQDKYGIRTIDAAIRRWAPPVENDTGSYVRAVANAVGVSPVAPVNFHDHDILRPLVEAIIRHENGAGPLRTLNTWYDATTIDEGLRLAGVVQPKPALATVEGAAAGTAVAAGGAAAITEVVAQLAPAVTQVQGVSTATAGLPGWLRAVIVLLTVAAVVAAGVVLVQKSKRAKAVQQ
;
A
#
# COMPACT_ATOMS: atom_id res chain seq x y z
N MET A 1 6.81 13.22 32.99
CA MET A 1 8.08 13.04 32.28
C MET A 1 7.82 13.32 30.79
N SER A 2 8.49 14.31 30.17
CA SER A 2 8.36 14.47 28.73
C SER A 2 9.03 13.28 28.05
N LYS A 3 8.32 12.63 27.12
CA LYS A 3 8.85 11.48 26.41
C LYS A 3 9.92 11.99 25.44
N THR A 4 11.19 11.72 25.75
CA THR A 4 12.29 12.09 24.85
C THR A 4 12.13 11.33 23.54
N THR A 5 12.20 12.03 22.41
CA THR A 5 12.13 11.42 21.08
C THR A 5 13.25 10.38 20.92
N PRO A 6 12.94 9.13 20.52
CA PRO A 6 13.93 8.09 20.32
C PRO A 6 15.01 8.48 19.33
N ARG A 7 16.22 7.93 19.50
CA ARG A 7 17.39 8.21 18.65
C ARG A 7 17.09 8.01 17.16
N GLY A 8 16.48 6.89 16.77
CA GLY A 8 16.18 6.60 15.37
C GLY A 8 15.29 7.67 14.73
N ILE A 9 14.29 8.16 15.46
CA ILE A 9 13.44 9.26 15.01
C ILE A 9 14.21 10.58 14.91
N ARG A 10 15.04 10.90 15.92
CA ARG A 10 15.87 12.10 15.96
C ARG A 10 16.89 12.15 14.81
N ASN A 11 17.49 11.01 14.50
CA ASN A 11 18.48 10.83 13.44
C ASN A 11 17.84 10.67 12.05
N LYS A 12 16.50 10.69 11.95
CA LYS A 12 15.75 10.38 10.72
C LYS A 12 16.14 9.02 10.13
N ASN A 13 16.54 8.09 11.00
CA ASN A 13 17.02 6.75 10.73
C ASN A 13 16.17 5.75 11.55
N PRO A 14 14.93 5.52 11.16
CA PRO A 14 14.00 4.79 12.02
C PRO A 14 14.27 3.28 12.08
N GLY A 15 15.17 2.76 11.24
CA GLY A 15 15.69 1.39 11.32
C GLY A 15 16.96 1.24 12.15
N ASN A 16 17.48 2.32 12.76
CA ASN A 16 18.77 2.32 13.47
C ASN A 16 19.91 1.70 12.64
N LEU A 17 20.01 2.04 11.36
CA LEU A 17 21.11 1.59 10.50
C LEU A 17 22.43 2.24 10.91
N GLU A 18 23.49 1.46 11.02
CA GLU A 18 24.84 1.97 11.30
C GLU A 18 25.45 2.67 10.07
N TRP A 19 26.49 3.47 10.28
CA TRP A 19 27.32 3.97 9.20
C TRP A 19 28.01 2.81 8.46
N GLY A 20 28.26 2.96 7.15
CA GLY A 20 29.07 2.01 6.38
C GLY A 20 28.68 2.00 4.91
N ASP A 21 27.38 1.93 4.65
CA ASP A 21 26.85 1.98 3.29
C ASP A 21 26.69 3.43 2.79
N PRO A 22 26.93 3.69 1.50
CA PRO A 22 26.82 5.03 0.89
C PRO A 22 25.36 5.37 0.59
N TRP A 23 24.53 5.46 1.64
CA TRP A 23 23.11 5.76 1.48
C TRP A 23 22.88 7.15 0.86
N GLN A 24 21.84 7.25 0.03
CA GLN A 24 21.35 8.55 -0.43
C GLN A 24 20.69 9.30 0.73
N GLY A 25 20.88 10.62 0.77
CA GLY A 25 20.28 11.49 1.77
C GLY A 25 20.95 11.46 3.14
N LEU A 26 22.17 10.93 3.26
CA LEU A 26 22.98 11.07 4.46
C LEU A 26 23.27 12.56 4.75
N ASP A 27 23.20 12.93 6.02
CA ASP A 27 23.61 14.25 6.49
C ASP A 27 25.15 14.31 6.54
N ALA A 28 25.75 15.26 5.84
CA ALA A 28 27.20 15.45 5.81
C ALA A 28 27.79 15.76 7.20
N ALA A 29 27.03 16.43 8.07
CA ALA A 29 27.41 16.68 9.46
C ALA A 29 26.95 15.56 10.42
N GLY A 30 26.32 14.51 9.89
CA GLY A 30 25.66 13.47 10.67
C GLY A 30 26.55 12.73 11.65
N LYS A 31 27.83 12.50 11.30
CA LYS A 31 28.80 11.86 12.20
C LYS A 31 29.11 12.68 13.46
N GLY A 32 28.92 14.01 13.40
CA GLY A 32 29.02 14.87 14.58
C GLY A 32 27.79 14.79 15.49
N GLN A 33 26.65 14.32 14.97
CA GLN A 33 25.40 14.14 15.71
C GLN A 33 25.28 12.73 16.32
N ASP A 34 25.71 11.71 15.59
CA ASP A 34 25.76 10.32 16.06
C ASP A 34 26.95 9.58 15.41
N SER A 35 27.87 9.09 16.24
CA SER A 35 29.09 8.46 15.75
C SER A 35 28.88 7.03 15.26
N ARG A 36 27.80 6.35 15.67
CA ARG A 36 27.54 4.95 15.36
C ARG A 36 26.43 4.79 14.31
N PHE A 37 25.34 5.52 14.45
CA PHE A 37 24.17 5.38 13.60
C PHE A 37 24.13 6.44 12.52
N ALA A 38 23.79 6.03 11.29
CA ALA A 38 23.61 6.94 10.19
C ALA A 38 22.57 8.02 10.53
N VAL A 39 22.84 9.25 10.08
CA VAL A 39 21.92 10.37 10.21
C VAL A 39 21.53 10.82 8.81
N PHE A 40 20.23 10.96 8.58
CA PHE A 40 19.69 11.35 7.29
C PHE A 40 19.18 12.80 7.30
N THR A 41 19.11 13.42 6.13
CA THR A 41 18.57 14.77 5.98
C THR A 41 17.05 14.83 6.12
N ALA A 42 16.34 13.73 5.81
CA ALA A 42 14.89 13.59 5.97
C ALA A 42 14.49 12.14 6.31
N PRO A 43 13.36 11.91 7.01
CA PRO A 43 12.91 10.57 7.39
C PRO A 43 12.71 9.61 6.21
N ALA A 44 12.23 10.12 5.08
CA ALA A 44 12.02 9.32 3.87
C ALA A 44 13.32 8.65 3.39
N TRP A 45 14.48 9.28 3.58
CA TRP A 45 15.79 8.69 3.23
C TRP A 45 16.17 7.53 4.16
N GLY A 46 15.90 7.65 5.47
CA GLY A 46 16.11 6.55 6.41
C GLY A 46 15.13 5.38 6.19
N ILE A 47 13.87 5.67 5.86
CA ILE A 47 12.87 4.67 5.48
C ILE A 47 13.29 3.95 4.20
N ARG A 48 13.76 4.70 3.19
CA ARG A 48 14.33 4.15 1.97
C ARG A 48 15.50 3.20 2.28
N ALA A 49 16.45 3.62 3.11
CA ALA A 49 17.61 2.80 3.47
C ALA A 49 17.16 1.48 4.13
N LEU A 50 16.21 1.54 5.07
CA LEU A 50 15.61 0.36 5.70
C LEU A 50 14.97 -0.57 4.64
N ALA A 51 14.13 -0.04 3.76
CA ALA A 51 13.48 -0.78 2.70
C ALA A 51 14.49 -1.44 1.74
N ARG A 52 15.55 -0.71 1.34
CA ARG A 52 16.61 -1.24 0.47
C ARG A 52 17.42 -2.35 1.13
N THR A 53 17.63 -2.30 2.44
CA THR A 53 18.26 -3.39 3.17
C THR A 53 17.43 -4.66 3.10
N LEU A 54 16.10 -4.58 3.30
CA LEU A 54 15.20 -5.73 3.19
C LEU A 54 15.14 -6.29 1.75
N ILE A 55 15.04 -5.42 0.74
CA ILE A 55 15.12 -5.83 -0.66
C ILE A 55 16.45 -6.55 -0.94
N THR A 56 17.55 -6.03 -0.42
CA THR A 56 18.88 -6.66 -0.55
C THR A 56 18.93 -8.04 0.13
N TYR A 57 18.20 -8.25 1.23
CA TYR A 57 18.08 -9.56 1.87
C TYR A 57 17.52 -10.60 0.91
N GLN A 58 16.48 -10.25 0.16
CA GLN A 58 15.91 -11.12 -0.87
C GLN A 58 16.85 -11.28 -2.06
N ASP A 59 17.30 -10.18 -2.64
CA ASP A 59 18.01 -10.20 -3.93
C ASP A 59 19.39 -10.86 -3.82
N LYS A 60 20.13 -10.58 -2.74
CA LYS A 60 21.51 -11.05 -2.58
C LYS A 60 21.62 -12.33 -1.76
N TYR A 61 20.71 -12.55 -0.81
CA TYR A 61 20.82 -13.66 0.15
C TYR A 61 19.67 -14.66 0.04
N GLY A 62 18.72 -14.47 -0.89
CA GLY A 62 17.61 -15.39 -1.11
C GLY A 62 16.59 -15.44 0.03
N ILE A 63 16.61 -14.46 0.94
CA ILE A 63 15.73 -14.41 2.11
C ILE A 63 14.32 -14.00 1.65
N ARG A 64 13.34 -14.89 1.85
CA ARG A 64 11.95 -14.71 1.39
C ARG A 64 10.92 -14.98 2.48
N THR A 65 11.28 -14.88 3.75
CA THR A 65 10.35 -15.08 4.87
C THR A 65 10.56 -14.01 5.92
N ILE A 66 9.51 -13.70 6.69
CA ILE A 66 9.58 -12.74 7.80
C ILE A 66 10.55 -13.25 8.88
N ASP A 67 10.50 -14.54 9.21
CA ASP A 67 11.40 -15.13 10.21
C ASP A 67 12.88 -14.94 9.85
N ALA A 68 13.27 -15.28 8.61
CA ALA A 68 14.65 -15.14 8.18
C ALA A 68 15.10 -13.67 8.05
N ALA A 69 14.22 -12.79 7.57
CA ALA A 69 14.52 -11.36 7.48
C ALA A 69 14.75 -10.73 8.85
N ILE A 70 13.88 -11.02 9.83
CA ILE A 70 14.00 -10.46 11.18
C ILE A 70 15.16 -11.07 11.97
N ARG A 71 15.44 -12.37 11.84
CA ARG A 71 16.64 -12.98 12.45
C ARG A 71 17.93 -12.40 11.90
N ARG A 72 17.95 -12.01 10.62
CA ARG A 72 19.09 -11.30 10.03
C ARG A 72 19.16 -9.85 10.49
N TRP A 73 18.00 -9.19 10.63
CA TRP A 73 17.92 -7.80 11.07
C TRP A 73 18.37 -7.62 12.54
N ALA A 74 17.90 -8.51 13.42
CA ALA A 74 18.17 -8.49 14.85
C ALA A 74 18.50 -9.92 15.33
N PRO A 75 19.75 -10.38 15.12
CA PRO A 75 20.17 -11.70 15.57
C PRO A 75 20.05 -11.82 17.10
N PRO A 76 19.68 -13.01 17.62
CA PRO A 76 19.54 -13.21 19.06
C PRO A 76 20.91 -13.10 19.72
N VAL A 77 21.14 -12.01 20.45
CA VAL A 77 22.28 -11.95 21.38
C VAL A 77 21.82 -12.37 22.77
N GLU A 78 20.63 -11.96 23.24
CA GLU A 78 20.04 -12.42 24.53
C GLU A 78 18.47 -12.33 24.61
N ASN A 79 17.73 -12.22 23.50
CA ASN A 79 16.26 -12.00 23.50
C ASN A 79 15.46 -13.06 22.71
N ASP A 80 14.18 -13.25 23.06
CA ASP A 80 13.22 -14.08 22.31
C ASP A 80 12.90 -13.43 20.95
N THR A 81 13.80 -13.61 19.97
CA THR A 81 13.59 -13.24 18.56
C THR A 81 12.26 -13.77 18.02
N GLY A 82 11.71 -14.84 18.60
CA GLY A 82 10.39 -15.35 18.25
C GLY A 82 9.28 -14.33 18.50
N SER A 83 9.35 -13.52 19.56
CA SER A 83 8.35 -12.48 19.83
C SER A 83 8.36 -11.37 18.76
N TYR A 84 9.56 -10.95 18.33
CA TYR A 84 9.72 -9.96 17.27
C TYR A 84 9.20 -10.52 15.93
N VAL A 85 9.59 -11.74 15.58
CA VAL A 85 9.11 -12.43 14.37
C VAL A 85 7.58 -12.52 14.38
N ARG A 86 6.95 -12.93 15.48
CA ARG A 86 5.48 -13.01 15.59
C ARG A 86 4.82 -11.65 15.43
N ALA A 87 5.34 -10.61 16.09
CA ALA A 87 4.78 -9.26 16.02
C ALA A 87 4.83 -8.71 14.59
N VAL A 88 5.96 -8.89 13.89
CA VAL A 88 6.12 -8.43 12.50
C VAL A 88 5.26 -9.25 11.55
N ALA A 89 5.25 -10.58 11.67
CA ALA A 89 4.44 -11.44 10.80
C ALA A 89 2.94 -11.13 10.94
N ASN A 90 2.47 -10.88 12.15
CA ASN A 90 1.09 -10.45 12.41
C ASN A 90 0.79 -9.08 11.78
N ALA A 91 1.73 -8.14 11.83
CA ALA A 91 1.56 -6.83 11.21
C ALA A 91 1.51 -6.91 9.67
N VAL A 92 2.26 -7.83 9.07
CA VAL A 92 2.25 -8.09 7.62
C VAL A 92 1.04 -8.93 7.20
N GLY A 93 0.46 -9.72 8.12
CA GLY A 93 -0.69 -10.59 7.84
C GLY A 93 -0.33 -11.92 7.19
N VAL A 94 0.89 -12.42 7.43
CA VAL A 94 1.40 -13.67 6.84
C VAL A 94 1.95 -14.61 7.90
N SER A 95 2.05 -15.90 7.59
CA SER A 95 2.82 -16.83 8.43
C SER A 95 4.31 -16.45 8.43
N PRO A 96 5.01 -16.52 9.58
CA PRO A 96 6.43 -16.17 9.66
C PRO A 96 7.35 -16.88 8.66
N VAL A 97 6.97 -18.10 8.26
CA VAL A 97 7.74 -18.97 7.35
C VAL A 97 7.15 -19.04 5.93
N ALA A 98 6.03 -18.35 5.67
CA ALA A 98 5.49 -18.29 4.32
C ALA A 98 6.44 -17.52 3.39
N PRO A 99 6.65 -18.00 2.15
CA PRO A 99 7.34 -17.23 1.14
C PRO A 99 6.63 -15.90 0.86
N VAL A 100 7.40 -14.82 0.84
CA VAL A 100 6.94 -13.47 0.52
C VAL A 100 7.90 -12.79 -0.47
N ASN A 101 7.44 -11.72 -1.09
CA ASN A 101 8.24 -10.89 -2.00
C ASN A 101 8.41 -9.48 -1.41
N PHE A 102 9.64 -9.11 -1.07
CA PHE A 102 9.97 -7.79 -0.53
C PHE A 102 9.97 -6.67 -1.57
N HIS A 103 9.74 -6.97 -2.85
CA HIS A 103 9.42 -5.95 -3.86
C HIS A 103 7.93 -5.62 -3.90
N ASP A 104 7.07 -6.42 -3.27
CA ASP A 104 5.64 -6.15 -3.21
C ASP A 104 5.35 -5.12 -2.13
N HIS A 105 4.67 -4.04 -2.52
CA HIS A 105 4.36 -2.93 -1.62
C HIS A 105 3.51 -3.38 -0.42
N ASP A 106 2.52 -4.24 -0.64
CA ASP A 106 1.62 -4.77 0.40
C ASP A 106 2.35 -5.64 1.44
N ILE A 107 3.53 -6.18 1.09
CA ILE A 107 4.40 -6.91 2.02
C ILE A 107 5.39 -5.96 2.68
N LEU A 108 6.09 -5.16 1.87
CA LEU A 108 7.21 -4.35 2.34
C LEU A 108 6.73 -3.23 3.26
N ARG A 109 5.62 -2.57 2.95
CA ARG A 109 5.09 -1.46 3.75
C ARG A 109 4.82 -1.84 5.21
N PRO A 110 3.96 -2.83 5.52
CA PRO A 110 3.73 -3.22 6.91
C PRO A 110 4.97 -3.80 7.59
N LEU A 111 5.86 -4.46 6.84
CA LEU A 111 7.15 -4.94 7.38
C LEU A 111 8.04 -3.78 7.85
N VAL A 112 8.22 -2.75 7.01
CA VAL A 112 8.95 -1.53 7.36
C VAL A 112 8.30 -0.84 8.57
N GLU A 113 6.99 -0.66 8.54
CA GLU A 113 6.28 0.00 9.64
C GLU A 113 6.41 -0.75 10.98
N ALA A 114 6.37 -2.08 10.96
CA ALA A 114 6.55 -2.92 12.14
C ALA A 114 7.98 -2.85 12.70
N ILE A 115 9.00 -2.84 11.84
CA ILE A 115 10.39 -2.65 12.28
C ILE A 115 10.55 -1.28 12.94
N ILE A 116 10.03 -0.21 12.32
CA ILE A 116 10.11 1.15 12.90
C ILE A 116 9.47 1.19 14.29
N ARG A 117 8.30 0.54 14.46
CA ARG A 117 7.61 0.45 15.75
C ARG A 117 8.43 -0.31 16.79
N HIS A 118 9.07 -1.40 16.40
CA HIS A 118 9.91 -2.18 17.30
C HIS A 118 11.15 -1.40 17.74
N GLU A 119 11.85 -0.79 16.80
CA GLU A 119 13.11 -0.06 17.00
C GLU A 119 12.96 1.22 17.83
N ASN A 120 11.81 1.91 17.72
CA ASN A 120 11.61 3.22 18.34
C ASN A 120 10.53 3.20 19.43
N GLY A 121 9.88 2.05 19.66
CA GLY A 121 8.73 1.94 20.54
C GLY A 121 7.56 2.81 20.10
N ALA A 122 6.66 3.10 21.04
CA ALA A 122 5.43 3.80 20.73
C ALA A 122 5.59 5.30 20.50
N GLY A 123 5.22 5.77 19.31
CA GLY A 123 5.09 7.18 18.99
C GLY A 123 3.68 7.75 19.22
N PRO A 124 3.46 9.03 18.87
CA PRO A 124 2.21 9.74 19.13
C PRO A 124 1.11 9.48 18.10
N LEU A 125 1.43 8.92 16.93
CA LEU A 125 0.47 8.71 15.85
C LEU A 125 -0.27 7.38 16.01
N ARG A 126 -1.48 7.31 15.42
CA ARG A 126 -2.31 6.10 15.37
C ARG A 126 -2.11 5.32 14.06
N THR A 127 -0.85 5.16 13.65
CA THR A 127 -0.44 4.33 12.50
C THR A 127 0.24 3.06 13.00
N LEU A 128 0.48 2.06 12.13
CA LEU A 128 1.19 0.84 12.54
C LEU A 128 2.60 1.14 13.12
N ASN A 129 3.32 2.06 12.48
CA ASN A 129 4.65 2.49 12.91
C ASN A 129 4.62 3.50 14.09
N THR A 130 3.51 4.21 14.27
CA THR A 130 3.24 5.25 15.29
C THR A 130 4.08 6.53 15.27
N TRP A 131 5.00 6.70 14.32
CA TRP A 131 5.91 7.85 14.25
C TRP A 131 5.76 8.70 12.98
N TYR A 132 5.36 8.08 11.87
CA TYR A 132 5.25 8.69 10.55
C TYR A 132 3.85 8.44 9.96
N ASP A 133 3.40 9.41 9.18
CA ASP A 133 2.19 9.30 8.36
C ASP A 133 2.41 8.41 7.13
N ALA A 134 1.32 8.08 6.44
CA ALA A 134 1.38 7.23 5.25
C ALA A 134 2.22 7.85 4.14
N THR A 135 2.13 9.17 3.94
CA THR A 135 2.87 9.91 2.90
C THR A 135 4.38 9.74 3.06
N THR A 136 4.89 9.87 4.29
CA THR A 136 6.33 9.76 4.58
C THR A 136 6.83 8.33 4.37
N ILE A 137 6.04 7.34 4.78
CA ILE A 137 6.34 5.92 4.56
C ILE A 137 6.37 5.61 3.07
N ASP A 138 5.31 5.98 2.35
CA ASP A 138 5.17 5.69 0.93
C ASP A 138 6.24 6.42 0.09
N GLU A 139 6.65 7.62 0.48
CA GLU A 139 7.76 8.32 -0.16
C GLU A 139 9.09 7.56 0.02
N GLY A 140 9.37 7.05 1.22
CA GLY A 140 10.55 6.22 1.47
C GLY A 140 10.56 4.93 0.63
N LEU A 141 9.40 4.26 0.51
CA LEU A 141 9.25 3.08 -0.34
C LEU A 141 9.39 3.42 -1.83
N ARG A 142 8.79 4.51 -2.29
CA ARG A 142 8.90 5.00 -3.67
C ARG A 142 10.36 5.27 -4.03
N LEU A 143 11.12 5.93 -3.15
CA LEU A 143 12.56 6.15 -3.32
C LEU A 143 13.38 4.86 -3.30
N ALA A 144 12.86 3.77 -2.73
CA ALA A 144 13.47 2.45 -2.76
C ALA A 144 13.16 1.68 -4.06
N GLY A 145 12.18 2.15 -4.84
CA GLY A 145 11.69 1.52 -6.08
C GLY A 145 10.38 0.75 -5.91
N VAL A 146 9.74 0.81 -4.72
CA VAL A 146 8.51 0.09 -4.42
C VAL A 146 7.37 1.09 -4.29
N VAL A 147 6.45 1.08 -5.24
CA VAL A 147 5.33 2.02 -5.30
C VAL A 147 4.05 1.26 -4.98
N GLN A 148 3.14 1.90 -4.23
CA GLN A 148 1.75 1.44 -4.10
C GLN A 148 1.24 1.06 -5.50
N PRO A 149 0.77 -0.18 -5.73
CA PRO A 149 0.05 -0.47 -6.95
C PRO A 149 -1.11 0.52 -6.99
N LYS A 150 -1.11 1.41 -8.00
CA LYS A 150 -2.20 2.35 -8.19
C LYS A 150 -3.47 1.51 -8.11
N PRO A 151 -4.43 1.83 -7.22
CA PRO A 151 -5.73 1.18 -7.27
C PRO A 151 -6.12 1.28 -8.73
N ALA A 152 -6.45 0.16 -9.37
CA ALA A 152 -7.10 0.25 -10.65
C ALA A 152 -8.30 1.15 -10.38
N LEU A 153 -8.18 2.45 -10.69
CA LEU A 153 -9.30 3.37 -10.87
C LEU A 153 -10.19 2.51 -11.71
N ALA A 154 -11.28 1.98 -11.14
CA ALA A 154 -12.08 0.96 -11.78
C ALA A 154 -12.29 1.46 -13.20
N THR A 155 -11.49 0.95 -14.14
CA THR A 155 -11.50 1.54 -15.46
C THR A 155 -12.91 1.25 -15.89
N VAL A 156 -13.59 2.20 -16.49
CA VAL A 156 -15.00 2.02 -16.82
C VAL A 156 -15.17 0.71 -17.62
N GLU A 157 -14.12 0.28 -18.33
CA GLU A 157 -13.89 -1.04 -18.92
C GLU A 157 -13.85 -2.23 -17.94
N GLY A 158 -13.09 -2.17 -16.84
CA GLY A 158 -13.01 -3.25 -15.84
C GLY A 158 -14.32 -3.46 -15.07
N ALA A 159 -15.03 -2.36 -14.76
CA ALA A 159 -16.37 -2.42 -14.18
C ALA A 159 -17.40 -2.97 -15.19
N ALA A 160 -17.32 -2.55 -16.46
CA ALA A 160 -18.17 -3.09 -17.53
C ALA A 160 -17.88 -4.58 -17.81
N ALA A 161 -16.62 -4.99 -17.81
CA ALA A 161 -16.20 -6.37 -18.02
C ALA A 161 -16.68 -7.29 -16.87
N GLY A 162 -16.53 -6.86 -15.61
CA GLY A 162 -17.01 -7.61 -14.45
C GLY A 162 -18.54 -7.77 -14.44
N THR A 163 -19.26 -6.75 -14.88
CA THR A 163 -20.74 -6.79 -14.96
C THR A 163 -21.22 -7.65 -16.13
N ALA A 164 -20.53 -7.64 -17.27
CA ALA A 164 -20.84 -8.48 -18.42
C ALA A 164 -20.64 -9.98 -18.14
N VAL A 165 -19.61 -10.34 -17.37
CA VAL A 165 -19.34 -11.73 -16.96
C VAL A 165 -20.41 -12.25 -16.00
N ALA A 166 -20.93 -11.39 -15.10
CA ALA A 166 -21.99 -11.76 -14.16
C ALA A 166 -23.38 -11.92 -14.83
N ALA A 167 -23.60 -11.34 -16.00
CA ALA A 167 -24.90 -11.37 -16.70
C ALA A 167 -25.12 -12.59 -17.62
N GLY A 168 -24.11 -13.45 -17.80
CA GLY A 168 -24.27 -14.77 -18.41
C GLY A 168 -23.46 -14.98 -19.69
N GLY A 169 -22.32 -15.66 -19.54
CA GLY A 169 -21.62 -16.43 -20.58
C GLY A 169 -21.03 -15.63 -21.76
N ALA A 170 -19.87 -16.08 -22.24
CA ALA A 170 -19.05 -15.39 -23.25
C ALA A 170 -19.73 -15.10 -24.61
N ALA A 171 -20.94 -15.61 -24.86
CA ALA A 171 -21.66 -15.44 -26.12
C ALA A 171 -22.60 -14.22 -26.16
N ALA A 172 -22.89 -13.56 -25.03
CA ALA A 172 -23.84 -12.43 -24.95
C ALA A 172 -23.16 -11.05 -24.80
N ILE A 173 -21.84 -10.96 -25.05
CA ILE A 173 -21.03 -9.79 -24.69
C ILE A 173 -21.34 -8.58 -25.60
N THR A 174 -21.61 -8.80 -26.88
CA THR A 174 -21.73 -7.70 -27.87
C THR A 174 -22.98 -6.84 -27.69
N GLU A 175 -24.12 -7.43 -27.33
CA GLU A 175 -25.39 -6.69 -27.23
C GLU A 175 -25.52 -5.91 -25.91
N VAL A 176 -24.98 -6.45 -24.81
CA VAL A 176 -24.97 -5.80 -23.49
C VAL A 176 -24.00 -4.62 -23.46
N VAL A 177 -22.82 -4.74 -24.09
CA VAL A 177 -21.83 -3.64 -24.15
C VAL A 177 -22.36 -2.45 -24.95
N ALA A 178 -23.08 -2.68 -26.05
CA ALA A 178 -23.68 -1.60 -26.85
C ALA A 178 -24.73 -0.79 -26.08
N GLN A 179 -25.50 -1.44 -25.20
CA GLN A 179 -26.52 -0.77 -24.39
C GLN A 179 -25.94 0.02 -23.20
N LEU A 180 -24.69 -0.24 -22.81
CA LEU A 180 -24.02 0.44 -21.70
C LEU A 180 -23.17 1.65 -22.15
N ALA A 181 -22.93 1.83 -23.45
CA ALA A 181 -22.16 2.96 -23.99
C ALA A 181 -22.67 4.37 -23.55
N PRO A 182 -23.99 4.68 -23.57
CA PRO A 182 -24.46 5.98 -23.08
C PRO A 182 -24.26 6.16 -21.58
N ALA A 183 -24.29 5.07 -20.82
CA ALA A 183 -24.06 5.05 -19.37
C ALA A 183 -22.59 5.36 -19.03
N VAL A 184 -21.64 4.79 -19.78
CA VAL A 184 -20.20 5.09 -19.65
C VAL A 184 -19.91 6.56 -19.96
N THR A 185 -20.57 7.13 -20.97
CA THR A 185 -20.42 8.54 -21.36
C THR A 185 -20.93 9.48 -20.26
N GLN A 186 -22.02 9.13 -19.56
CA GLN A 186 -22.51 9.92 -18.43
C GLN A 186 -21.57 9.90 -17.22
N VAL A 187 -20.97 8.74 -16.92
CA VAL A 187 -19.99 8.63 -15.82
C VAL A 187 -18.73 9.48 -16.12
N GLN A 188 -18.28 9.50 -17.37
CA GLN A 188 -17.17 10.37 -17.79
C GLN A 188 -17.55 11.86 -17.71
N GLY A 189 -18.75 12.24 -18.14
CA GLY A 189 -19.24 13.63 -18.02
C GLY A 189 -19.30 14.14 -16.58
N VAL A 190 -19.76 13.29 -15.64
CA VAL A 190 -19.78 13.62 -14.20
C VAL A 190 -18.35 13.72 -13.63
N SER A 191 -17.44 12.87 -14.08
CA SER A 191 -16.03 12.93 -13.66
C SER A 191 -15.36 14.25 -14.10
N THR A 192 -15.66 14.73 -15.31
CA THR A 192 -15.17 16.03 -15.79
C THR A 192 -15.85 17.21 -15.10
N ALA A 193 -17.16 17.15 -14.87
CA ALA A 193 -17.92 18.23 -14.22
C ALA A 193 -17.53 18.41 -12.74
N THR A 194 -17.01 17.37 -12.10
CA THR A 194 -16.57 17.40 -10.70
C THR A 194 -15.07 17.67 -10.53
N ALA A 195 -14.35 17.96 -11.61
CA ALA A 195 -12.88 18.12 -11.63
C ALA A 195 -12.35 19.32 -10.81
N GLY A 196 -13.22 20.16 -10.23
CA GLY A 196 -12.86 21.23 -9.29
C GLY A 196 -13.11 20.91 -7.79
N LEU A 197 -13.73 19.78 -7.45
CA LEU A 197 -14.14 19.48 -6.07
C LEU A 197 -13.03 18.83 -5.22
N PRO A 198 -13.13 18.80 -3.88
CA PRO A 198 -12.26 17.97 -3.04
C PRO A 198 -12.35 16.48 -3.41
N GLY A 199 -11.22 15.75 -3.35
CA GLY A 199 -11.13 14.37 -3.85
C GLY A 199 -12.13 13.38 -3.23
N TRP A 200 -12.44 13.53 -1.94
CA TRP A 200 -13.43 12.70 -1.25
C TRP A 200 -14.85 12.91 -1.79
N LEU A 201 -15.20 14.15 -2.13
CA LEU A 201 -16.52 14.51 -2.63
C LEU A 201 -16.70 14.03 -4.08
N ARG A 202 -15.63 14.11 -4.90
CA ARG A 202 -15.61 13.51 -6.24
C ARG A 202 -15.87 12.01 -6.19
N ALA A 203 -15.20 11.29 -5.27
CA ALA A 203 -15.37 9.85 -5.14
C ALA A 203 -16.82 9.46 -4.80
N VAL A 204 -17.46 10.19 -3.87
CA VAL A 204 -18.87 9.97 -3.52
C VAL A 204 -19.79 10.20 -4.71
N ILE A 205 -19.60 11.30 -5.45
CA ILE A 205 -20.45 11.63 -6.61
C ILE A 205 -20.33 10.56 -7.69
N VAL A 206 -19.10 10.15 -8.04
CA VAL A 206 -18.86 9.11 -9.05
C VAL A 206 -19.50 7.78 -8.64
N LEU A 207 -19.39 7.38 -7.37
CA LEU A 207 -20.00 6.14 -6.86
C LEU A 207 -21.53 6.17 -6.95
N LEU A 208 -22.16 7.29 -6.61
CA LEU A 208 -23.62 7.46 -6.72
C LEU A 208 -24.09 7.40 -8.19
N THR A 209 -23.34 8.01 -9.11
CA THR A 209 -23.66 7.95 -10.54
C THR A 209 -23.53 6.53 -11.08
N VAL A 210 -22.48 5.78 -10.71
CA VAL A 210 -22.31 4.37 -11.09
C VAL A 210 -23.46 3.52 -10.55
N ALA A 211 -23.84 3.69 -9.28
CA ALA A 211 -24.95 2.96 -8.67
C ALA A 211 -26.30 3.22 -9.38
N ALA A 212 -26.58 4.48 -9.73
CA ALA A 212 -27.80 4.86 -10.47
C ALA A 212 -27.82 4.26 -11.88
N VAL A 213 -26.69 4.28 -12.57
CA VAL A 213 -26.52 3.68 -13.91
C VAL A 213 -26.76 2.16 -13.86
N VAL A 214 -26.17 1.47 -12.88
CA VAL A 214 -26.36 0.03 -12.70
C VAL A 214 -27.82 -0.30 -12.40
N ALA A 215 -28.48 0.45 -11.50
CA ALA A 215 -29.88 0.25 -11.18
C ALA A 215 -30.79 0.43 -12.42
N ALA A 216 -30.54 1.46 -13.24
CA ALA A 216 -31.28 1.68 -14.49
C ALA A 216 -31.07 0.53 -15.49
N GLY A 217 -29.84 0.03 -15.64
CA GLY A 217 -29.52 -1.13 -16.49
C GLY A 217 -30.26 -2.39 -16.06
N VAL A 218 -30.28 -2.69 -14.76
CA VAL A 218 -31.02 -3.85 -14.20
C VAL A 218 -32.52 -3.75 -14.49
N VAL A 219 -33.12 -2.58 -14.32
CA VAL A 219 -34.56 -2.35 -14.59
C VAL A 219 -34.89 -2.55 -16.07
N LEU A 220 -34.04 -2.09 -16.98
CA LEU A 220 -34.24 -2.27 -18.43
C LEU A 220 -34.15 -3.75 -18.83
N VAL A 221 -33.19 -4.49 -18.30
CA VAL A 221 -33.05 -5.93 -18.54
C VAL A 221 -34.28 -6.69 -18.02
N GLN A 222 -34.76 -6.37 -16.81
CA GLN A 222 -35.97 -6.99 -16.25
C GLN A 222 -37.21 -6.69 -17.09
N LYS A 223 -37.38 -5.45 -17.58
CA LYS A 223 -38.47 -5.08 -18.49
C LYS A 223 -38.42 -5.86 -19.81
N SER A 224 -37.23 -6.02 -20.40
CA SER A 224 -37.08 -6.77 -21.67
C SER A 224 -37.43 -8.26 -21.52
N LYS A 225 -37.05 -8.89 -20.39
CA LYS A 225 -37.39 -10.28 -20.08
C LYS A 225 -38.90 -10.47 -19.90
N ARG A 226 -39.57 -9.54 -19.21
CA ARG A 226 -41.02 -9.56 -19.03
C ARG A 226 -41.77 -9.37 -20.35
N ALA A 227 -41.32 -8.47 -21.23
CA ALA A 227 -41.92 -8.26 -22.54
C ALA A 227 -41.87 -9.53 -23.43
N LYS A 228 -40.74 -10.26 -23.39
CA LYS A 228 -40.58 -11.52 -24.12
C LYS A 228 -41.43 -12.66 -23.55
N ALA A 229 -41.67 -12.67 -22.24
CA ALA A 229 -42.50 -13.68 -21.57
C ALA A 229 -44.02 -13.50 -21.79
N VAL A 230 -44.46 -12.32 -22.22
CA VAL A 230 -45.88 -12.02 -22.51
C VAL A 230 -46.25 -12.33 -23.97
N GLN A 231 -45.27 -12.61 -24.83
CA GLN A 231 -45.46 -12.94 -26.25
C GLN A 231 -45.47 -14.45 -26.56
N GLN A 232 -45.47 -15.31 -25.53
CA GLN A 232 -45.66 -16.76 -25.64
C GLN A 232 -47.00 -17.16 -25.05
#